data_AF-A0A6V7J535-F1
#
_entry.id   AF-A0A6V7J535-F1
#
_cell.length_a   1.000
_cell.length_b   1.000
_cell.length_c   1.000
_cell.angle_alpha   90.00
_cell.angle_beta   90.00
_cell.angle_gamma   90.00
#
_symmetry.space_group_name_H-M   'P 1'
#
loop_
_entity.id
_entity.type
_entity.pdbx_description
1 polymer ?
#
loop_
_entity_poly.entity_id
_entity_poly.type
_entity_poly.pdbx_seq_one_letter_code
_entity_poly.pdbx_strand_id
1 'polypeptide(L)'
;DESEAIEKLHINASEAFGKFKGKNVITTGVDFSDRISRRSRTGFGVWELKGEGEKETPMQKYQRLQCEIKELYDELSQIKEQAREEEEAKNAADILGHVEEAGKQLQSLKLYDSLGADLATTLLDPQGTRLKQLETQIEQFKTAGATSGDKGDKGAVDDGPKGYMKYEMMYLPEKARMQEIARLANLEQRLARMEAVIGSSDDKLAKFTQ
;
A
#
# COMPACT_ATOMS: atom_id res chain seq x y z
N ASP A 1 25.55 18.76 -37.02
CA ASP A 1 24.59 17.68 -37.29
C ASP A 1 23.33 17.80 -36.44
N GLU A 2 22.44 18.68 -36.91
CA GLU A 2 21.06 18.78 -36.43
C GLU A 2 20.17 18.35 -37.60
N SER A 3 19.77 17.08 -37.59
CA SER A 3 18.82 16.54 -38.57
C SER A 3 17.43 17.05 -38.22
N GLU A 4 16.83 17.83 -39.12
CA GLU A 4 15.48 18.42 -38.97
C GLU A 4 14.36 17.35 -38.82
N ALA A 5 14.66 16.10 -39.18
CA ALA A 5 13.76 14.95 -39.08
C ALA A 5 13.83 14.18 -37.75
N ILE A 6 14.66 14.59 -36.78
CA ILE A 6 14.84 13.86 -35.51
C ILE A 6 14.67 14.81 -34.33
N GLU A 7 13.63 14.56 -33.53
CA GLU A 7 13.44 15.23 -32.25
C GLU A 7 14.40 14.67 -31.19
N LYS A 8 15.21 15.56 -30.60
CA LYS A 8 16.13 15.20 -29.51
C LYS A 8 15.46 15.52 -28.16
N LEU A 9 15.05 14.49 -27.44
CA LEU A 9 14.49 14.62 -26.09
C LEU A 9 15.61 14.77 -25.06
N HIS A 10 15.52 15.78 -24.19
CA HIS A 10 16.45 15.96 -23.09
C HIS A 10 16.08 15.03 -21.92
N ILE A 11 17.00 14.18 -21.49
CA ILE A 11 16.77 13.22 -20.41
C ILE A 11 17.09 13.88 -19.07
N ASN A 12 16.04 14.12 -18.27
CA ASN A 12 16.18 14.58 -16.88
C ASN A 12 15.74 13.48 -15.91
N ALA A 13 16.70 12.83 -15.25
CA ALA A 13 16.44 11.72 -14.32
C ALA A 13 15.60 12.14 -13.10
N SER A 14 15.78 13.36 -12.61
CA SER A 14 15.03 13.88 -11.46
C SER A 14 13.55 14.11 -11.79
N GLU A 15 13.28 14.65 -12.99
CA GLU A 15 11.91 14.84 -13.48
C GLU A 15 11.23 13.50 -13.80
N ALA A 16 11.95 12.57 -14.43
CA ALA A 16 11.47 11.22 -14.69
C ALA A 16 11.13 10.50 -13.37
N PHE A 17 12.01 10.56 -12.37
CA PHE A 17 11.73 10.00 -11.05
C PHE A 17 10.45 10.59 -10.45
N GLY A 18 10.27 11.92 -10.51
CA GLY A 18 9.04 12.58 -10.06
C GLY A 18 7.78 12.05 -10.76
N LYS A 19 7.83 11.82 -12.08
CA LYS A 19 6.69 11.31 -12.88
C LYS A 19 6.28 9.88 -12.53
N PHE A 20 7.21 9.06 -12.04
CA PHE A 20 6.97 7.65 -11.68
C PHE A 20 6.90 7.39 -10.16
N LYS A 21 7.27 8.37 -9.34
CA LYS A 21 7.20 8.27 -7.87
C LYS A 21 5.77 8.00 -7.43
N GLY A 22 5.57 6.89 -6.72
CA GLY A 22 4.26 6.48 -6.20
C GLY A 22 3.41 5.64 -7.15
N LYS A 23 3.88 5.39 -8.38
CA LYS A 23 3.26 4.41 -9.29
C LYS A 23 3.87 3.04 -9.02
N ASN A 24 3.07 2.10 -8.53
CA ASN A 24 3.48 0.72 -8.28
C ASN A 24 2.86 -0.21 -9.33
N VAL A 25 3.60 -1.24 -9.71
CA VAL A 25 3.15 -2.25 -10.66
C VAL A 25 2.74 -3.50 -9.89
N ILE A 26 1.52 -3.98 -10.14
CA ILE A 26 1.03 -5.24 -9.58
C ILE A 26 1.46 -6.39 -10.50
N THR A 27 2.19 -7.36 -9.97
CA THR A 27 2.77 -8.47 -10.75
C THR A 27 2.01 -9.79 -10.60
N THR A 28 0.89 -9.80 -9.89
CA THR A 28 0.09 -11.02 -9.68
C THR A 28 -0.70 -11.36 -10.94
N GLY A 29 -0.60 -12.60 -11.43
CA GLY A 29 -1.34 -13.07 -12.61
C GLY A 29 -0.75 -12.66 -13.97
N VAL A 30 0.38 -11.96 -13.97
CA VAL A 30 1.03 -11.46 -15.19
C VAL A 30 1.85 -12.58 -15.84
N ASP A 31 1.47 -12.97 -17.06
CA ASP A 31 2.19 -13.96 -17.87
C ASP A 31 2.46 -13.38 -19.27
N PHE A 32 3.73 -13.14 -19.58
CA PHE A 32 4.21 -12.65 -20.89
C PHE A 32 4.61 -13.78 -21.85
N SER A 33 4.47 -15.05 -21.44
CA SER A 33 4.88 -16.17 -22.28
C SER A 33 3.83 -16.48 -23.36
N ASP A 34 4.29 -16.91 -24.54
CA ASP A 34 3.49 -17.38 -25.68
C ASP A 34 2.83 -18.76 -25.43
N ARG A 35 2.39 -19.01 -24.19
CA ARG A 35 1.54 -20.17 -23.91
C ARG A 35 0.12 -19.82 -24.36
N ILE A 36 -0.42 -20.60 -25.28
CA ILE A 36 -1.83 -20.47 -25.68
C ILE A 36 -2.68 -21.00 -24.51
N SER A 37 -3.52 -20.15 -23.91
CA SER A 37 -4.52 -20.57 -22.92
C SER A 37 -5.92 -20.14 -23.33
N ARG A 38 -6.94 -20.77 -22.73
CA ARG A 38 -8.36 -20.50 -23.02
C ARG A 38 -8.86 -19.18 -22.42
N ARG A 39 -8.10 -18.50 -21.56
CA ARG A 39 -8.46 -17.23 -20.91
C ARG A 39 -7.65 -16.09 -21.54
N SER A 40 -8.29 -14.94 -21.78
CA SER A 40 -7.59 -13.72 -22.21
C SER A 40 -6.55 -13.34 -21.17
N ARG A 41 -5.28 -13.26 -21.58
CA ARG A 41 -4.15 -12.89 -20.72
C ARG A 41 -3.92 -11.39 -20.86
N THR A 42 -4.26 -10.64 -19.83
CA THR A 42 -3.91 -9.22 -19.75
C THR A 42 -2.56 -9.12 -19.02
N GLY A 43 -1.65 -8.27 -19.49
CA GLY A 43 -0.33 -8.05 -18.89
C GLY A 43 -0.43 -7.37 -17.52
N PHE A 44 0.30 -6.28 -17.29
CA PHE A 44 0.11 -5.44 -16.09
C PHE A 44 -1.27 -4.75 -16.10
N GLY A 45 -2.31 -5.53 -15.81
CA GLY A 45 -3.69 -5.09 -15.69
C GLY A 45 -4.01 -4.79 -14.24
N VAL A 46 -4.45 -3.57 -13.97
CA VAL A 46 -4.92 -3.13 -12.64
C VAL A 46 -6.34 -3.65 -12.32
N TRP A 47 -7.01 -4.24 -13.31
CA TRP A 47 -8.42 -4.61 -13.26
C TRP A 47 -8.59 -6.09 -13.64
N GLU A 48 -8.80 -6.95 -12.65
CA GLU A 48 -9.17 -8.36 -12.88
C GLU A 48 -10.68 -8.55 -12.65
N LEU A 49 -11.45 -8.56 -13.73
CA LEU A 49 -12.77 -9.18 -13.72
C LEU A 49 -12.57 -10.69 -13.80
N LYS A 50 -12.98 -11.41 -12.76
CA LYS A 50 -12.95 -12.88 -12.78
C LYS A 50 -13.90 -13.40 -13.86
N GLY A 51 -13.47 -14.46 -14.55
CA GLY A 51 -14.31 -15.16 -15.51
C GLY A 51 -15.50 -15.86 -14.84
N GLU A 52 -16.56 -16.05 -15.62
CA GLU A 52 -17.82 -16.67 -15.21
C GLU A 52 -17.61 -18.03 -14.50
N GLY A 53 -18.07 -18.16 -13.25
CA GLY A 53 -18.07 -19.42 -12.47
C GLY A 53 -17.17 -19.45 -11.21
N GLU A 54 -16.37 -18.43 -10.93
CA GLU A 54 -15.60 -18.32 -9.67
C GLU A 54 -16.33 -17.47 -8.61
N LYS A 55 -16.19 -17.81 -7.31
CA LYS A 55 -16.73 -16.96 -6.22
C LYS A 55 -15.97 -15.64 -6.16
N GLU A 56 -16.68 -14.53 -6.38
CA GLU A 56 -16.15 -13.15 -6.33
C GLU A 56 -15.89 -12.71 -4.89
N THR A 57 -14.81 -11.96 -4.65
CA THR A 57 -14.63 -11.23 -3.38
C THR A 57 -15.55 -9.99 -3.35
N PRO A 58 -15.95 -9.48 -2.16
CA PRO A 58 -16.79 -8.27 -2.07
C PRO A 58 -16.20 -7.06 -2.79
N MET A 59 -14.88 -6.91 -2.79
CA MET A 59 -14.16 -5.86 -3.52
C MET A 59 -14.21 -6.06 -5.04
N GLN A 60 -14.07 -7.28 -5.53
CA GLN A 60 -14.20 -7.58 -6.96
C GLN A 60 -15.64 -7.39 -7.45
N LYS A 61 -16.62 -7.81 -6.65
CA LYS A 61 -18.05 -7.58 -6.93
C LYS A 61 -18.36 -6.09 -7.01
N TYR A 62 -17.79 -5.28 -6.12
CA TYR A 62 -17.91 -3.83 -6.15
C TYR A 62 -17.36 -3.24 -7.46
N GLN A 63 -16.17 -3.68 -7.88
CA GLN A 63 -15.55 -3.23 -9.12
C GLN A 63 -16.35 -3.65 -10.36
N ARG A 64 -16.86 -4.89 -10.41
CA ARG A 64 -17.74 -5.34 -11.48
C ARG A 64 -19.01 -4.50 -11.56
N LEU A 65 -19.66 -4.25 -10.42
CA LEU A 65 -20.86 -3.41 -10.37
C LEU A 65 -20.59 -1.97 -10.81
N GLN A 66 -19.42 -1.41 -10.53
CA GLN A 66 -19.03 -0.10 -11.04
C GLN A 66 -18.93 -0.09 -12.57
N CYS A 67 -18.35 -1.14 -13.16
CA CYS A 67 -18.29 -1.28 -14.62
C CYS A 67 -19.67 -1.47 -15.22
N GLU A 68 -20.48 -2.38 -14.68
CA GLU A 68 -21.83 -2.68 -15.18
C GLU A 68 -22.76 -1.45 -15.12
N ILE A 69 -22.71 -0.66 -14.04
CA ILE A 69 -23.49 0.59 -13.94
C ILE A 69 -23.04 1.59 -15.01
N LYS A 70 -21.73 1.67 -15.29
CA LYS A 70 -21.20 2.58 -16.31
C LYS A 70 -21.58 2.12 -17.72
N GLU A 71 -21.48 0.83 -18.00
CA GLU A 71 -21.91 0.24 -19.27
C GLU A 71 -23.40 0.48 -19.50
N LEU A 72 -24.24 0.21 -18.48
CA LEU A 72 -25.68 0.47 -18.54
C LEU A 72 -25.99 1.96 -18.76
N TYR A 73 -25.23 2.86 -18.13
CA TYR A 73 -25.37 4.31 -18.34
C TYR A 73 -25.04 4.69 -19.79
N ASP A 74 -23.96 4.16 -20.35
CA ASP A 74 -23.54 4.43 -21.72
C ASP A 74 -24.54 3.87 -22.74
N GLU A 75 -25.09 2.67 -22.51
CA GLU A 75 -26.14 2.07 -23.34
C GLU A 75 -27.44 2.89 -23.31
N LEU A 76 -27.89 3.32 -22.12
CA LEU A 76 -29.08 4.17 -21.99
C LEU A 76 -28.89 5.55 -22.62
N SER A 77 -27.68 6.11 -22.52
CA SER A 77 -27.34 7.37 -23.21
C SER A 77 -27.43 7.21 -24.73
N GLN A 78 -26.96 6.09 -25.28
CA GLN A 78 -27.09 5.79 -26.71
C GLN A 78 -28.56 5.58 -27.13
N ILE A 79 -29.36 4.88 -26.33
CA ILE A 79 -30.80 4.70 -26.60
C ILE A 79 -31.53 6.05 -26.60
N LYS A 80 -31.21 6.93 -25.65
CA LYS A 80 -31.75 8.30 -25.60
C LYS A 80 -31.39 9.11 -26.85
N GLU A 81 -30.16 8.98 -27.36
CA GLU A 81 -29.73 9.67 -28.58
C GLU A 81 -30.36 9.09 -29.86
N GLN A 82 -30.68 7.80 -29.88
CA GLN A 82 -31.27 7.10 -31.02
C GLN A 82 -32.82 7.11 -31.03
N ALA A 83 -33.45 7.51 -29.92
CA ALA A 83 -34.89 7.55 -29.78
C ALA A 83 -35.53 8.56 -30.76
N ARG A 84 -36.50 8.08 -31.54
CA ARG A 84 -37.29 8.91 -32.48
C ARG A 84 -38.58 9.44 -31.87
N GLU A 85 -39.06 8.82 -30.80
CA GLU A 85 -40.29 9.18 -30.09
C GLU A 85 -39.97 9.93 -28.78
N GLU A 86 -40.71 11.01 -28.52
CA GLU A 86 -40.44 11.91 -27.39
C GLU A 86 -40.75 11.26 -26.03
N GLU A 87 -41.69 10.30 -25.98
CA GLU A 87 -41.97 9.54 -24.75
C GLU A 87 -40.87 8.52 -24.41
N GLU A 88 -40.31 7.83 -25.40
CA GLU A 88 -39.19 6.90 -25.20
C GLU A 88 -37.93 7.65 -24.74
N ALA A 89 -37.69 8.85 -25.27
CA ALA A 89 -36.58 9.71 -24.85
C ALA A 89 -36.73 10.22 -23.40
N LYS A 90 -37.96 10.51 -22.96
CA LYS A 90 -38.26 10.92 -21.58
C LYS A 90 -38.09 9.77 -20.60
N ASN A 91 -38.61 8.59 -20.94
CA ASN A 91 -38.44 7.38 -20.13
C ASN A 91 -36.96 6.98 -20.00
N ALA A 92 -36.21 6.98 -21.10
CA ALA A 92 -34.76 6.73 -21.05
C ALA A 92 -34.00 7.76 -20.19
N ALA A 93 -34.41 9.03 -20.20
CA ALA A 93 -33.82 10.06 -19.36
C ALA A 93 -34.12 9.87 -17.86
N ASP A 94 -35.33 9.43 -17.51
CA ASP A 94 -35.72 9.13 -16.12
C ASP A 94 -34.94 7.92 -15.58
N ILE A 95 -34.83 6.85 -16.36
CA ILE A 95 -34.02 5.66 -16.00
C ILE A 95 -32.55 6.03 -15.85
N LEU A 96 -32.01 6.88 -16.72
CA LEU A 96 -30.62 7.36 -16.66
C LEU A 96 -30.35 8.12 -15.35
N GLY A 97 -31.31 8.92 -14.88
CA GLY A 97 -31.25 9.54 -13.55
C GLY A 97 -31.17 8.52 -12.41
N HIS A 98 -31.99 7.47 -12.47
CA HIS A 98 -31.95 6.38 -11.48
C HIS A 98 -30.63 5.58 -11.50
N VAL A 99 -30.05 5.35 -12.69
CA VAL A 99 -28.74 4.69 -12.83
C VAL A 99 -27.62 5.56 -12.26
N GLU A 100 -27.68 6.88 -12.45
CA GLU A 100 -26.73 7.82 -11.86
C GLU A 100 -26.82 7.84 -10.31
N GLU A 101 -28.04 7.83 -9.77
CA GLU A 101 -28.28 7.71 -8.33
C GLU A 101 -27.73 6.40 -7.75
N ALA A 102 -27.97 5.27 -8.43
CA ALA A 102 -27.43 3.97 -8.04
C ALA A 102 -25.88 3.97 -8.06
N GLY A 103 -25.27 4.63 -9.06
CA GLY A 103 -23.83 4.84 -9.12
C GLY A 103 -23.29 5.66 -7.94
N LYS A 104 -23.97 6.75 -7.57
CA LYS A 104 -23.63 7.57 -6.40
C LYS A 104 -23.77 6.79 -5.09
N GLN A 105 -24.82 5.99 -4.95
CA GLN A 105 -25.01 5.09 -3.81
C GLN A 105 -23.89 4.05 -3.72
N LEU A 106 -23.51 3.43 -4.84
CA LEU A 106 -22.39 2.49 -4.88
C LEU A 106 -21.06 3.18 -4.50
N GLN A 107 -20.80 4.38 -5.00
CA GLN A 107 -19.62 5.16 -4.58
C GLN A 107 -19.65 5.51 -3.08
N SER A 108 -20.83 5.80 -2.52
CA SER A 108 -21.00 6.11 -1.10
C SER A 108 -20.79 4.91 -0.18
N LEU A 109 -20.98 3.68 -0.68
CA LEU A 109 -20.78 2.45 0.09
C LEU A 109 -19.32 2.20 0.49
N LYS A 110 -18.36 3.03 0.04
CA LYS A 110 -16.94 3.13 0.48
C LYS A 110 -16.47 1.91 1.26
N LEU A 111 -16.43 0.74 0.62
CA LEU A 111 -16.06 -0.52 1.26
C LEU A 111 -14.62 -0.50 1.80
N TYR A 112 -13.84 0.49 1.38
CA TYR A 112 -12.53 0.81 1.93
C TYR A 112 -12.59 1.25 3.40
N ASP A 113 -13.62 1.98 3.81
CA ASP A 113 -13.73 2.50 5.18
C ASP A 113 -14.20 1.40 6.15
N SER A 114 -15.11 0.51 5.70
CA SER A 114 -15.64 -0.58 6.51
C SER A 114 -14.72 -1.80 6.58
N LEU A 115 -13.96 -2.09 5.52
CA LEU A 115 -13.00 -3.21 5.50
C LEU A 115 -11.57 -2.78 5.88
N GLY A 116 -11.26 -1.49 5.76
CA GLY A 116 -9.93 -0.93 5.99
C GLY A 116 -9.63 -0.58 7.45
N ALA A 117 -10.60 -0.25 8.30
CA ALA A 117 -10.31 0.13 9.69
C ALA A 117 -9.74 -1.04 10.53
N ASP A 118 -10.28 -2.24 10.33
CA ASP A 118 -9.85 -3.44 11.07
C ASP A 118 -8.54 -4.03 10.52
N LEU A 119 -8.35 -3.95 9.20
CA LEU A 119 -7.13 -4.38 8.54
C LEU A 119 -5.99 -3.36 8.71
N ALA A 120 -6.27 -2.06 8.67
CA ALA A 120 -5.27 -1.00 8.83
C ALA A 120 -4.77 -0.92 10.27
N THR A 121 -5.62 -1.09 11.28
CA THR A 121 -5.15 -1.17 12.67
C THR A 121 -4.27 -2.40 12.92
N THR A 122 -4.58 -3.52 12.25
CA THR A 122 -3.77 -4.75 12.30
C THR A 122 -2.49 -4.68 11.46
N LEU A 123 -2.49 -3.94 10.34
CA LEU A 123 -1.35 -3.77 9.42
C LEU A 123 -0.40 -2.63 9.82
N LEU A 124 -0.92 -1.54 10.40
CA LEU A 124 -0.13 -0.37 10.79
C LEU A 124 0.74 -0.64 12.02
N ASP A 125 0.29 -1.50 12.94
CA ASP A 125 1.14 -1.90 14.07
C ASP A 125 0.84 -3.31 14.64
N PRO A 126 1.14 -4.37 13.88
CA PRO A 126 1.08 -5.75 14.39
C PRO A 126 2.12 -6.03 15.48
N GLN A 127 3.07 -5.12 15.72
CA GLN A 127 4.06 -5.21 16.80
C GLN A 127 3.48 -4.64 18.10
N GLY A 128 2.81 -3.49 18.07
CA GLY A 128 2.19 -2.84 19.22
C GLY A 128 1.02 -3.60 19.81
N THR A 129 0.20 -4.25 18.98
CA THR A 129 -0.87 -5.14 19.48
C THR A 129 -0.31 -6.36 20.21
N ARG A 130 0.79 -6.94 19.70
CA ARG A 130 1.50 -8.04 20.39
C ARG A 130 2.20 -7.57 21.66
N LEU A 131 2.74 -6.35 21.68
CA LEU A 131 3.36 -5.76 22.86
C LEU A 131 2.35 -5.58 23.99
N LYS A 132 1.16 -5.02 23.70
CA LYS A 132 0.08 -4.85 24.68
C LYS A 132 -0.43 -6.19 25.23
N GLN A 133 -0.57 -7.18 24.35
CA GLN A 133 -0.95 -8.54 24.76
C GLN A 133 0.10 -9.15 25.70
N LEU A 134 1.38 -8.98 25.39
CA LEU A 134 2.49 -9.44 26.23
C LEU A 134 2.54 -8.70 27.58
N GLU A 135 2.33 -7.38 27.59
CA GLU A 135 2.22 -6.58 28.83
C GLU A 135 1.09 -7.11 29.72
N THR A 136 -0.09 -7.34 29.14
CA THR A 136 -1.26 -7.88 29.85
C THR A 136 -0.96 -9.28 30.42
N GLN A 137 -0.29 -10.15 29.65
CA GLN A 137 0.11 -11.48 30.11
C GLN A 137 1.15 -11.41 31.24
N ILE A 138 2.11 -10.49 31.17
CA ILE A 138 3.10 -10.27 32.22
C ILE A 138 2.44 -9.75 33.50
N GLU A 139 1.48 -8.84 33.40
CA GLU A 139 0.71 -8.34 34.56
C GLU A 139 -0.13 -9.44 35.21
N GLN A 140 -0.84 -10.23 34.39
CA GLN A 140 -1.59 -11.40 34.86
C GLN A 140 -0.67 -12.41 35.57
N PHE A 141 0.51 -12.67 35.01
CA PHE A 141 1.51 -13.57 35.60
C PHE A 141 2.07 -13.02 36.93
N LYS A 142 2.31 -11.70 37.03
CA LYS A 142 2.71 -11.03 38.28
C LYS A 142 1.62 -11.13 39.36
N THR A 143 0.35 -10.97 39.00
CA THR A 143 -0.76 -11.08 39.95
C THR A 143 -1.03 -12.52 40.40
N ALA A 144 -0.87 -13.51 39.51
CA ALA A 144 -1.06 -14.92 39.81
C ALA A 144 0.09 -15.53 40.62
N GLY A 145 1.31 -15.00 40.50
CA GLY A 145 2.49 -15.43 41.25
C GLY A 145 2.58 -14.90 42.69
N ALA A 146 1.75 -13.92 43.08
CA ALA A 146 1.81 -13.29 44.40
C ALA A 146 1.00 -14.02 45.50
N THR A 147 0.23 -15.06 45.17
CA THR A 147 -0.61 -15.81 46.13
C THR A 147 -0.03 -17.14 46.60
N SER A 148 1.21 -17.48 46.24
CA SER A 148 1.88 -18.72 46.68
C SER A 148 3.13 -18.44 47.52
N GLY A 149 2.95 -17.65 48.57
CA GLY A 149 3.92 -17.52 49.65
C GLY A 149 3.60 -18.45 50.83
N ASP A 150 4.34 -19.56 50.92
CA ASP A 150 4.68 -20.34 52.13
C ASP A 150 3.62 -21.30 52.75
N LYS A 151 3.81 -22.62 52.55
CA LYS A 151 4.21 -23.60 53.59
C LYS A 151 4.17 -25.06 53.09
N GLY A 152 5.28 -25.77 53.28
CA GLY A 152 5.29 -27.14 53.85
C GLY A 152 4.98 -28.37 52.97
N ASP A 153 6.03 -29.18 52.81
CA ASP A 153 6.07 -30.65 52.81
C ASP A 153 5.51 -31.47 51.62
N LYS A 154 6.13 -32.65 51.50
CA LYS A 154 6.18 -33.67 50.45
C LYS A 154 4.87 -34.03 49.74
N GLY A 155 5.05 -34.30 48.44
CA GLY A 155 4.40 -35.44 47.77
C GLY A 155 3.43 -35.08 46.65
N ALA A 156 3.47 -35.92 45.62
CA ALA A 156 2.53 -36.09 44.52
C ALA A 156 2.63 -35.12 43.34
N VAL A 157 2.75 -35.78 42.18
CA VAL A 157 2.70 -35.31 40.80
C VAL A 157 1.41 -34.53 40.57
N ASP A 158 1.52 -33.28 40.13
CA ASP A 158 0.45 -32.57 39.43
C ASP A 158 1.06 -31.77 38.27
N ASP A 159 0.67 -32.16 37.06
CA ASP A 159 1.18 -31.71 35.77
C ASP A 159 0.35 -30.50 35.31
N GLY A 160 0.53 -29.36 36.00
CA GLY A 160 0.08 -28.05 35.54
C GLY A 160 1.28 -27.25 35.04
N PRO A 161 1.19 -26.51 33.92
CA PRO A 161 2.36 -25.84 33.36
C PRO A 161 2.80 -24.73 34.32
N LYS A 162 3.82 -25.00 35.12
CA LYS A 162 4.55 -23.96 35.86
C LYS A 162 5.24 -23.09 34.81
N GLY A 163 4.51 -22.10 34.30
CA GLY A 163 5.04 -21.09 33.40
C GLY A 163 6.22 -20.41 34.09
N TYR A 164 7.39 -20.45 33.48
CA TYR A 164 8.55 -19.68 33.94
C TYR A 164 8.75 -18.52 32.96
N MET A 165 8.86 -17.30 33.50
CA MET A 165 9.08 -16.12 32.68
C MET A 165 10.58 -15.97 32.42
N LYS A 166 11.03 -16.36 31.22
CA LYS A 166 12.42 -16.24 30.79
C LYS A 166 12.59 -14.95 29.98
N TYR A 167 13.36 -14.00 30.51
CA TYR A 167 13.73 -12.78 29.80
C TYR A 167 15.12 -12.93 29.20
N GLU A 168 15.21 -13.00 27.87
CA GLU A 168 16.47 -12.98 27.15
C GLU A 168 16.66 -11.61 26.49
N MET A 169 17.67 -10.87 26.93
CA MET A 169 18.03 -9.59 26.34
C MET A 169 18.97 -9.83 25.16
N MET A 170 18.48 -9.64 23.94
CA MET A 170 19.33 -9.73 22.74
C MET A 170 19.87 -8.35 22.37
N TYR A 171 21.19 -8.24 22.31
CA TYR A 171 21.87 -7.05 21.77
C TYR A 171 22.13 -7.25 20.27
N LEU A 172 21.64 -6.33 19.43
CA LEU A 172 21.87 -6.35 17.98
C LEU A 172 23.02 -5.37 17.63
N PRO A 173 24.26 -5.87 17.45
CA PRO A 173 25.43 -5.02 17.19
C PRO A 173 25.33 -4.24 15.87
N GLU A 174 24.61 -4.80 14.88
CA GLU A 174 24.38 -4.14 13.58
C GLU A 174 23.62 -2.82 13.74
N LYS A 175 22.63 -2.77 14.65
CA LYS A 175 21.85 -1.54 14.91
C LYS A 175 22.72 -0.44 15.52
N ALA A 176 23.63 -0.80 16.43
CA ALA A 176 24.58 0.15 17.01
C ALA A 176 25.56 0.68 15.95
N ARG A 177 26.10 -0.21 15.11
CA ARG A 177 26.96 0.19 13.98
C ARG A 177 26.24 1.09 12.98
N MET A 178 24.98 0.77 12.64
CA MET A 178 24.17 1.60 11.75
C MET A 178 23.96 3.01 12.33
N GLN A 179 23.78 3.15 13.65
CA GLN A 179 23.68 4.46 14.30
C GLN A 179 24.99 5.26 14.22
N GLU A 180 26.14 4.61 14.38
CA GLU A 180 27.45 5.24 14.19
C GLU A 180 27.65 5.68 12.74
N ILE A 181 27.34 4.80 11.76
CA ILE A 181 27.43 5.11 10.33
C ILE A 181 26.48 6.26 9.97
N ALA A 182 25.26 6.30 10.53
CA ALA A 182 24.32 7.40 10.30
C ALA A 182 24.86 8.75 10.80
N ARG A 183 25.58 8.76 11.94
CA ARG A 183 26.27 9.96 12.44
C ARG A 183 27.39 10.38 11.50
N LEU A 184 28.20 9.43 11.02
CA LEU A 184 29.27 9.69 10.05
C LEU A 184 28.72 10.25 8.74
N ALA A 185 27.66 9.65 8.18
CA ALA A 185 27.01 10.11 6.96
C ALA A 185 26.43 11.52 7.09
N ASN A 186 25.91 11.89 8.28
CA ASN A 186 25.44 13.26 8.52
C ASN A 186 26.59 14.27 8.49
N LEU A 187 27.73 13.92 9.10
CA LEU A 187 28.93 14.74 9.05
C LEU A 187 29.47 14.88 7.62
N GLU A 188 29.50 13.78 6.86
CA GLU A 188 29.88 13.77 5.45
C GLU A 188 28.96 14.65 4.60
N GLN A 189 27.64 14.55 4.78
CA GLN A 189 26.68 15.40 4.09
C GLN A 189 26.89 16.90 4.41
N ARG A 190 27.18 17.23 5.67
CA ARG A 190 27.49 18.61 6.08
C ARG A 190 28.80 19.09 5.45
N LEU A 191 29.81 18.23 5.40
CA LEU A 191 31.09 18.52 4.76
C LEU A 191 30.88 18.76 3.26
N ALA A 192 30.18 17.89 2.55
CA ALA A 192 29.86 18.04 1.13
C ALA A 192 29.08 19.34 0.84
N ARG A 193 28.16 19.75 1.72
CA ARG A 193 27.48 21.06 1.59
C ARG A 193 28.43 22.22 1.80
N MET A 194 29.33 22.14 2.78
CA MET A 194 30.35 23.18 2.99
C MET A 194 31.33 23.24 1.81
N GLU A 195 31.72 22.10 1.27
CA GLU A 195 32.55 22.00 0.07
C GLU A 195 31.86 22.59 -1.16
N ALA A 196 30.57 22.33 -1.38
CA ALA A 196 29.84 22.96 -2.49
C ALA A 196 29.83 24.51 -2.38
N VAL A 197 29.74 25.04 -1.17
CA VAL A 197 29.73 26.50 -0.91
C VAL A 197 31.12 27.12 -1.01
N ILE A 198 32.16 26.43 -0.51
CA ILE A 198 33.53 26.97 -0.37
C ILE A 198 34.42 26.57 -1.56
N GLY A 199 34.30 25.32 -2.04
CA GLY A 199 35.12 24.68 -3.07
C GLY A 199 34.86 25.14 -4.51
N SER A 200 33.93 26.06 -4.74
CA SER A 200 33.70 26.66 -6.07
C SER A 200 34.68 27.80 -6.41
N SER A 201 35.93 27.77 -5.90
CA SER A 201 36.80 28.95 -5.95
C SER A 201 38.29 28.73 -6.23
N ASP A 202 38.70 27.69 -6.97
CA ASP A 202 40.08 27.69 -7.52
C ASP A 202 40.27 28.84 -8.54
N ASP A 203 39.28 29.07 -9.42
CA ASP A 203 39.31 30.18 -10.39
C ASP A 203 39.18 31.58 -9.77
N LYS A 204 38.69 31.68 -8.53
CA LYS A 204 38.54 32.97 -7.82
C LYS A 204 39.74 33.28 -6.92
N LEU A 205 40.43 32.26 -6.41
CA LEU A 205 41.67 32.44 -5.65
C LEU A 205 42.85 32.81 -6.57
N ALA A 206 42.90 32.27 -7.80
CA ALA A 206 43.93 32.61 -8.78
C ALA A 206 43.95 34.10 -9.20
N LYS A 207 42.85 34.84 -8.98
CA LYS A 207 42.74 36.28 -9.30
C LYS A 207 43.26 37.21 -8.20
N PHE A 208 43.58 36.68 -7.01
CA PHE A 208 44.11 37.45 -5.88
C PHE A 208 45.63 37.28 -5.69
N THR A 209 46.28 36.45 -6.52
CA THR A 209 47.72 36.19 -6.48
C THR A 209 48.50 36.83 -7.64
N GLN A 210 47.92 37.78 -8.36
CA GLN A 210 48.60 38.58 -9.40
C GLN A 210 48.78 40.04 -9.00
#